data_AF-A0A817KUR0-F1
#
_entry.id   AF-A0A817KUR0-F1
#
_cell.length_a   1.000
_cell.length_b   1.000
_cell.length_c   1.000
_cell.angle_alpha   90.00
_cell.angle_beta   90.00
_cell.angle_gamma   90.00
#
_symmetry.space_group_name_H-M   'P 1'
#
loop_
_entity.id
_entity.type
_entity.pdbx_description
1 polymer ?
#
loop_
_entity_poly.entity_id
_entity_poly.type
_entity_poly.pdbx_seq_one_letter_code
_entity_poly.pdbx_strand_id
1 'polypeptide(L)'
;MRFLFCFSLHRLFHSHLIEVILCLQTIYYCLAASIGQYIYSYYLTSYSSRTDLYPYPSLLSNTNSTIIQHELGQCKDQSTSASAQQWAQKKSSNLFFYQTVASSVPTIVMTYILGLYTHQLGRKFVLILTMFGNVLQYSIWLFIIYYELPDYWWHIAAFLSSLAGGGNVSSFILNLIITDSTEKSERTSKFLYIGAICTAVGAIASLLVGFWIEYRGFLDLYWTALFIQLLTIIIVYHYMKPQLLLPVVSINSHDYSHNTNSSITKMCI
;
A
#
# COMPACT_ATOMS: atom_id res chain seq x y z
N MET A 1 22.38 29.66 24.55
CA MET A 1 22.83 28.90 23.35
C MET A 1 22.59 27.39 23.41
N ARG A 2 22.87 26.68 24.52
CA ARG A 2 22.63 25.22 24.63
C ARG A 2 21.17 24.78 24.41
N PHE A 3 20.19 25.56 24.85
CA PHE A 3 18.75 25.26 24.64
C PHE A 3 18.31 25.37 23.17
N LEU A 4 18.79 26.37 22.44
CA LEU A 4 18.49 26.54 21.01
C LEU A 4 19.15 25.45 20.17
N PHE A 5 20.38 25.04 20.53
CA PHE A 5 21.08 23.94 19.86
C PHE A 5 20.39 22.59 20.10
N CYS A 6 19.96 22.31 21.34
CA CYS A 6 19.21 21.10 21.66
C CYS A 6 17.83 21.07 20.96
N PHE A 7 17.15 22.21 20.88
CA PHE A 7 15.87 22.32 20.18
C PHE A 7 16.02 22.16 18.65
N SER A 8 17.06 22.76 18.06
CA SER A 8 17.39 22.61 16.64
C SER A 8 17.75 21.16 16.30
N LEU A 9 18.60 20.52 17.12
CA LEU A 9 18.99 19.11 16.95
C LEU A 9 17.79 18.15 17.09
N HIS A 10 16.89 18.42 18.04
CA HIS A 10 15.67 17.62 18.22
C HIS A 10 14.71 17.76 17.04
N ARG A 11 14.56 18.97 16.48
CA ARG A 11 13.73 19.22 15.30
C ARG A 11 14.33 18.56 14.04
N LEU A 12 15.64 18.57 13.90
CA LEU A 12 16.36 17.94 12.79
C LEU A 12 16.22 16.41 12.83
N PHE A 13 16.38 15.81 14.01
CA PHE A 13 16.16 14.38 14.23
C PHE A 13 14.72 13.96 13.89
N HIS A 14 13.73 14.77 14.26
CA HIS A 14 12.32 14.48 13.95
C HIS A 14 12.00 14.59 12.45
N SER A 15 12.67 15.48 11.70
CA SER A 15 12.48 15.59 10.24
C SER A 15 13.03 14.34 9.52
N HIS A 16 14.26 13.93 9.83
CA HIS A 16 14.84 12.72 9.26
C HIS A 16 14.08 11.46 9.64
N LEU A 17 13.51 11.40 10.85
CA LEU A 17 12.68 10.27 11.26
C LEU A 17 11.42 10.11 10.38
N ILE A 18 10.78 11.21 9.98
CA ILE A 18 9.61 11.17 9.08
C ILE A 18 10.02 10.69 7.69
N GLU A 19 11.17 11.16 7.18
CA GLU A 19 11.73 10.71 5.90
C GLU A 19 12.01 9.20 5.91
N VAL A 20 12.59 8.67 7.01
CA VAL A 20 12.81 7.23 7.19
C VAL A 20 11.50 6.46 7.22
N ILE A 21 10.48 6.94 7.95
CA ILE A 21 9.16 6.28 8.00
C ILE A 21 8.52 6.24 6.60
N LEU A 22 8.63 7.32 5.82
CA LEU A 22 8.13 7.35 4.44
C LEU A 22 8.86 6.37 3.53
N CYS A 23 10.18 6.26 3.67
CA CYS A 23 10.94 5.28 2.91
C CYS A 23 10.52 3.85 3.27
N LEU A 24 10.34 3.55 4.56
CA LEU A 24 9.86 2.23 5.01
C LEU A 24 8.46 1.92 4.49
N GLN A 25 7.54 2.91 4.51
CA GLN A 25 6.21 2.76 3.92
C GLN A 25 6.29 2.55 2.40
N THR A 26 7.19 3.24 1.71
CA THR A 26 7.40 3.06 0.26
C THR A 26 7.86 1.64 -0.05
N ILE A 27 8.84 1.12 0.70
CA ILE A 27 9.32 -0.27 0.56
C ILE A 27 8.17 -1.25 0.81
N TYR A 28 7.36 -1.01 1.87
CA TYR A 28 6.18 -1.80 2.15
C TYR A 28 5.16 -1.79 0.99
N TYR A 29 4.90 -0.64 0.35
CA TYR A 29 3.99 -0.59 -0.80
C TYR A 29 4.54 -1.29 -2.04
N CYS A 30 5.86 -1.24 -2.27
CA CYS A 30 6.49 -2.04 -3.33
C CYS A 30 6.29 -3.54 -3.09
N LEU A 31 6.44 -3.98 -1.83
CA LEU A 31 6.14 -5.37 -1.44
C LEU A 31 4.66 -5.69 -1.65
N ALA A 32 3.74 -4.78 -1.34
CA ALA A 32 2.31 -4.98 -1.52
C ALA A 32 1.93 -5.09 -3.00
N ALA A 33 2.56 -4.32 -3.88
CA ALA A 33 2.34 -4.37 -5.31
C ALA A 33 2.69 -5.74 -5.93
N SER A 34 3.59 -6.51 -5.30
CA SER A 34 3.96 -7.86 -5.75
C SER A 34 2.82 -8.88 -5.62
N ILE A 35 1.74 -8.57 -4.87
CA ILE A 35 0.60 -9.49 -4.70
C ILE A 35 -0.05 -9.88 -6.02
N GLY A 36 -0.09 -8.97 -7.00
CA GLY A 36 -0.61 -9.26 -8.33
C GLY A 36 0.23 -10.32 -9.05
N GLN A 37 1.55 -10.30 -8.86
CA GLN A 37 2.47 -11.30 -9.43
C GLN A 37 2.28 -12.66 -8.75
N TYR A 38 2.10 -12.68 -7.43
CA TYR A 38 1.78 -13.91 -6.70
C TYR A 38 0.47 -14.53 -7.20
N ILE A 39 -0.61 -13.75 -7.26
CA ILE A 39 -1.93 -14.22 -7.72
C ILE A 39 -1.84 -14.76 -9.15
N TYR A 40 -1.12 -14.06 -10.03
CA TYR A 40 -0.89 -14.53 -11.40
C TYR A 40 -0.13 -15.86 -11.45
N SER A 41 0.97 -15.97 -10.68
CA SER A 41 1.75 -17.20 -10.58
C SER A 41 0.90 -18.38 -10.05
N TYR A 42 0.11 -18.14 -9.00
CA TYR A 42 -0.80 -19.12 -8.42
C TYR A 42 -1.82 -19.66 -9.44
N TYR A 43 -2.48 -18.78 -10.20
CA TYR A 43 -3.42 -19.21 -11.24
C TYR A 43 -2.74 -19.93 -12.39
N LEU A 44 -1.50 -19.54 -12.76
CA LEU A 44 -0.76 -20.22 -13.82
C LEU A 44 -0.44 -21.67 -13.44
N THR A 45 0.03 -21.91 -12.21
CA THR A 45 0.27 -23.27 -11.68
C THR A 45 -1.03 -24.06 -11.48
N SER A 46 -2.12 -23.38 -11.13
CA SER A 46 -3.45 -24.01 -10.99
C SER A 46 -4.06 -24.40 -12.33
N TYR A 47 -3.65 -23.77 -13.44
CA TYR A 47 -4.09 -24.14 -14.78
C TYR A 47 -3.40 -25.43 -15.26
N SER A 48 -2.08 -25.55 -15.05
CA SER A 48 -1.34 -26.74 -15.48
C SER A 48 -1.84 -28.01 -14.80
N SER A 49 -2.18 -27.95 -13.52
CA SER A 49 -2.73 -29.09 -12.79
C SER A 49 -4.14 -29.51 -13.25
N ARG A 50 -4.93 -28.58 -13.81
CA ARG A 50 -6.25 -28.91 -14.39
C ARG A 50 -6.13 -29.55 -15.77
N THR A 51 -5.13 -29.18 -16.57
CA THR A 51 -4.92 -29.77 -17.91
C THR A 51 -4.41 -31.21 -17.85
N ASP A 52 -3.70 -31.60 -16.79
CA ASP A 52 -3.26 -32.99 -16.59
C ASP A 52 -4.44 -33.96 -16.32
N LEU A 53 -5.58 -33.44 -15.87
CA LEU A 53 -6.77 -34.24 -15.54
C LEU A 53 -7.69 -34.53 -16.75
N TYR A 54 -7.49 -33.81 -17.87
CA TYR A 54 -8.19 -34.08 -19.13
C TYR A 54 -7.19 -34.08 -20.30
N PRO A 55 -6.52 -35.21 -20.56
CA PRO A 55 -5.78 -35.36 -21.80
C PRO A 55 -6.78 -35.25 -22.95
N TYR A 56 -6.64 -34.22 -23.79
CA TYR A 56 -7.36 -34.20 -25.06
C TYR A 56 -7.09 -35.50 -25.79
N PRO A 57 -8.11 -36.21 -26.31
CA PRO A 57 -7.88 -37.40 -27.11
C PRO A 57 -7.05 -36.95 -28.32
N SER A 58 -5.85 -37.50 -28.43
CA SER A 58 -5.05 -37.34 -29.63
C SER A 58 -5.83 -37.93 -30.79
N LEU A 59 -6.37 -37.08 -31.66
CA LEU A 59 -6.75 -37.48 -33.01
C LEU A 59 -5.45 -37.83 -33.74
N LEU A 60 -4.93 -39.03 -33.47
CA LEU A 60 -3.96 -39.72 -34.31
C LEU A 60 -4.69 -40.10 -35.61
N SER A 61 -4.81 -39.15 -36.53
CA SER A 61 -5.01 -39.51 -37.94
C SER A 61 -3.64 -39.63 -38.58
N ASN A 62 -3.14 -40.86 -38.56
CA ASN A 62 -2.14 -41.43 -39.46
C ASN A 62 -1.70 -40.50 -40.60
N THR A 63 -0.51 -39.92 -40.50
CA THR A 63 0.33 -39.68 -41.68
C THR A 63 1.79 -39.86 -41.30
N ASN A 64 2.51 -40.65 -42.08
CA ASN A 64 3.94 -40.89 -41.98
C ASN A 64 4.72 -39.62 -42.31
N SER A 65 4.85 -38.69 -41.36
CA SER A 65 5.73 -37.53 -41.49
C SER A 65 6.26 -37.08 -40.12
N THR A 66 7.45 -37.55 -39.78
CA THR A 66 8.18 -37.23 -38.54
C THR A 66 8.57 -35.75 -38.43
N ILE A 67 8.52 -35.00 -39.53
CA ILE A 67 8.84 -33.56 -39.59
C ILE A 67 7.65 -32.69 -39.16
N ILE A 68 6.41 -33.10 -39.45
CA ILE A 68 5.21 -32.33 -39.09
C ILE A 68 4.89 -32.46 -37.60
N GLN A 69 5.23 -33.58 -36.96
CA GLN A 69 4.97 -33.78 -35.52
C GLN A 69 5.78 -32.84 -34.62
N HIS A 70 6.98 -32.43 -35.03
CA HIS A 70 7.80 -31.50 -34.24
C HIS A 70 7.23 -30.07 -34.28
N GLU A 71 6.76 -29.60 -35.44
CA GLU A 71 6.14 -28.28 -35.57
C GLU A 71 4.72 -28.22 -35.00
N LEU A 72 3.93 -29.29 -35.13
CA LEU A 72 2.61 -29.38 -34.49
C LEU A 72 2.71 -29.48 -32.96
N GLY A 73 3.75 -30.14 -32.44
CA GLY A 73 4.08 -30.20 -31.01
C GLY A 73 4.46 -28.82 -30.46
N GLN A 74 5.37 -28.12 -31.14
CA GLN A 74 5.76 -26.74 -30.76
C GLN A 74 4.58 -25.77 -30.83
N CYS A 75 3.73 -25.84 -31.87
CA CYS A 75 2.53 -25.00 -31.96
C CYS A 75 1.48 -25.36 -30.88
N LYS A 76 1.41 -26.62 -30.44
CA LYS A 76 0.50 -27.07 -29.39
C LYS A 76 0.96 -26.63 -28.00
N ASP A 77 2.27 -26.69 -27.73
CA ASP A 77 2.85 -26.17 -26.50
C ASP A 77 2.78 -24.63 -26.44
N GLN A 78 2.95 -23.97 -27.59
CA GLN A 78 2.87 -22.51 -27.69
C GLN A 78 1.44 -21.97 -27.61
N SER A 79 0.45 -22.67 -28.17
CA SER A 79 -0.97 -22.30 -28.03
C SER A 79 -1.55 -22.65 -26.65
N THR A 80 -1.09 -23.75 -26.04
CA THR A 80 -1.47 -24.14 -24.68
C THR A 80 -0.87 -23.18 -23.63
N SER A 81 0.40 -22.78 -23.80
CA SER A 81 1.03 -21.78 -22.93
C SER A 81 0.43 -20.38 -23.11
N ALA A 82 0.14 -19.95 -24.35
CA ALA A 82 -0.50 -18.66 -24.59
C ALA A 82 -1.93 -18.60 -24.02
N SER A 83 -2.72 -19.67 -24.16
CA SER A 83 -4.08 -19.73 -23.59
C SER A 83 -4.07 -19.81 -22.06
N ALA A 84 -3.11 -20.53 -21.46
CA ALA A 84 -2.89 -20.56 -20.01
C ALA A 84 -2.57 -19.17 -19.45
N GLN A 85 -1.66 -18.45 -20.11
CA GLN A 85 -1.28 -17.09 -19.71
C GLN A 85 -2.46 -16.13 -19.80
N GLN A 86 -3.23 -16.16 -20.90
CA GLN A 86 -4.42 -15.33 -21.05
C GLN A 86 -5.48 -15.62 -19.99
N TRP A 87 -5.70 -16.89 -19.64
CA TRP A 87 -6.64 -17.28 -18.60
C TRP A 87 -6.20 -16.80 -17.21
N ALA A 88 -4.94 -17.06 -16.85
CA ALA A 88 -4.37 -16.65 -15.57
C ALA A 88 -4.37 -15.12 -15.43
N GLN A 89 -3.99 -14.40 -16.50
CA GLN A 89 -4.02 -12.94 -16.56
C GLN A 89 -5.44 -12.41 -16.40
N LYS A 90 -6.43 -13.00 -17.09
CA LYS A 90 -7.83 -12.56 -16.96
C LYS A 90 -8.37 -12.80 -15.55
N LYS A 91 -8.04 -13.93 -14.94
CA LYS A 91 -8.47 -14.26 -13.57
C LYS A 91 -7.81 -13.37 -12.53
N SER A 92 -6.49 -13.18 -12.60
CA SER A 92 -5.77 -12.29 -11.70
C SER A 92 -6.24 -10.84 -11.82
N SER A 93 -6.44 -10.36 -13.04
CA SER A 93 -6.93 -9.00 -13.31
C SER A 93 -8.34 -8.79 -12.75
N ASN A 94 -9.24 -9.76 -12.92
CA ASN A 94 -10.58 -9.68 -12.34
C ASN A 94 -10.53 -9.64 -10.81
N LEU A 95 -9.73 -10.50 -10.18
CA LEU A 95 -9.60 -10.51 -8.72
C LEU A 95 -9.05 -9.17 -8.20
N PHE A 96 -8.01 -8.67 -8.83
CA PHE A 96 -7.39 -7.38 -8.49
C PHE A 96 -8.35 -6.20 -8.71
N PHE A 97 -9.14 -6.23 -9.79
CA PHE A 97 -10.17 -5.23 -10.08
C PHE A 97 -11.21 -5.17 -8.95
N TYR A 98 -11.79 -6.32 -8.58
CA TYR A 98 -12.77 -6.37 -7.49
C TYR A 98 -12.17 -5.97 -6.15
N GLN A 99 -10.93 -6.37 -5.86
CA GLN A 99 -10.22 -5.94 -4.67
C GLN A 99 -10.02 -4.42 -4.62
N THR A 100 -9.69 -3.80 -5.75
CA THR A 100 -9.51 -2.34 -5.85
C THR A 100 -10.83 -1.60 -5.67
N VAL A 101 -11.92 -2.09 -6.28
CA VAL A 101 -13.25 -1.49 -6.12
C VAL A 101 -13.74 -1.62 -4.68
N ALA A 102 -13.60 -2.81 -4.08
CA ALA A 102 -14.01 -3.08 -2.70
C ALA A 102 -13.23 -2.24 -1.67
N SER A 103 -11.96 -1.93 -1.95
CA SER A 103 -11.13 -1.08 -1.08
C SER A 103 -11.33 0.43 -1.30
N SER A 104 -11.60 0.85 -2.53
CA SER A 104 -11.66 2.28 -2.89
C SER A 104 -12.80 3.01 -2.16
N VAL A 105 -14.01 2.42 -2.15
CA VAL A 105 -15.19 3.03 -1.52
C VAL A 105 -14.98 3.29 -0.02
N PRO A 106 -14.62 2.28 0.81
CA PRO A 106 -14.35 2.51 2.23
C PRO A 106 -13.13 3.40 2.46
N THR A 107 -12.08 3.31 1.63
CA THR A 107 -10.92 4.19 1.76
C THR A 107 -11.30 5.66 1.58
N ILE A 108 -12.13 6.00 0.59
CA ILE A 108 -12.57 7.39 0.37
C ILE A 108 -13.34 7.92 1.59
N VAL A 109 -14.31 7.14 2.07
CA VAL A 109 -15.12 7.51 3.25
C VAL A 109 -14.23 7.69 4.48
N MET A 110 -13.34 6.73 4.75
CA MET A 110 -12.44 6.80 5.90
C MET A 110 -11.39 7.88 5.76
N THR A 111 -10.91 8.19 4.56
CA THR A 111 -9.97 9.30 4.32
C THR A 111 -10.62 10.63 4.70
N TYR A 112 -11.90 10.82 4.35
CA TYR A 112 -12.63 12.03 4.72
C TYR A 112 -12.84 12.13 6.25
N ILE A 113 -13.32 11.05 6.88
CA ILE A 113 -13.55 11.01 8.33
C ILE A 113 -12.23 11.21 9.08
N LEU A 114 -11.23 10.37 8.82
CA LEU A 114 -9.93 10.46 9.49
C LEU A 114 -9.26 11.80 9.20
N GLY A 115 -9.40 12.36 7.99
CA GLY A 115 -8.90 13.68 7.64
C GLY A 115 -9.49 14.80 8.52
N LEU A 116 -10.82 14.84 8.68
CA LEU A 116 -11.49 15.82 9.54
C LEU A 116 -11.12 15.66 11.02
N TYR A 117 -11.10 14.42 11.50
CA TYR A 117 -10.84 14.13 12.91
C TYR A 117 -9.35 13.99 13.26
N THR A 118 -8.43 14.14 12.31
CA THR A 118 -6.97 14.02 12.55
C THR A 118 -6.48 14.99 13.62
N HIS A 119 -7.03 16.21 13.65
CA HIS A 119 -6.67 17.22 14.65
C HIS A 119 -7.12 16.84 16.06
N GLN A 120 -8.21 16.08 16.20
CA GLN A 120 -8.75 15.64 17.48
C GLN A 120 -8.11 14.32 17.93
N LEU A 121 -8.10 13.30 17.06
CA LEU A 121 -7.54 11.97 17.35
C LEU A 121 -6.01 11.98 17.52
N GLY A 122 -5.35 12.99 16.95
CA GLY A 122 -3.90 13.10 16.91
C GLY A 122 -3.29 12.29 15.76
N ARG A 123 -2.28 12.86 15.09
CA ARG A 123 -1.68 12.27 13.88
C ARG A 123 -1.01 10.93 14.15
N LYS A 124 -0.41 10.77 15.34
CA LYS A 124 0.22 9.52 15.78
C LYS A 124 -0.81 8.38 15.84
N PHE A 125 -1.99 8.64 16.40
CA PHE A 125 -3.01 7.61 16.55
C PHE A 125 -3.56 7.17 15.19
N VAL A 126 -3.91 8.12 14.33
CA VAL A 126 -4.40 7.83 12.97
C VAL A 126 -3.34 7.06 12.16
N LEU A 127 -2.06 7.41 12.29
CA LEU A 127 -0.99 6.69 11.61
C LEU A 127 -0.84 5.25 12.13
N ILE A 128 -0.87 5.03 13.45
CA ILE A 128 -0.80 3.67 14.01
C ILE A 128 -2.03 2.84 13.59
N LEU A 129 -3.22 3.44 13.55
CA LEU A 129 -4.46 2.78 13.13
C LEU A 129 -4.37 2.28 11.68
N THR A 130 -3.94 3.16 10.76
CA THR A 130 -3.75 2.79 9.34
C THR A 130 -2.68 1.71 9.18
N MET A 131 -1.58 1.82 9.91
CA MET A 131 -0.51 0.82 9.91
C MET A 131 -0.96 -0.54 10.47
N PHE A 132 -1.84 -0.54 11.47
CA PHE A 132 -2.42 -1.77 12.02
C PHE A 132 -3.35 -2.46 11.02
N GLY A 133 -4.18 -1.70 10.30
CA GLY A 133 -5.01 -2.24 9.23
C GLY A 133 -4.19 -2.91 8.12
N ASN A 134 -3.03 -2.32 7.80
CA ASN A 134 -2.04 -2.89 6.88
C ASN A 134 -1.46 -4.23 7.38
N VAL A 135 -1.09 -4.33 8.66
CA VAL A 135 -0.63 -5.60 9.28
C VAL A 135 -1.72 -6.68 9.21
N LEU A 136 -2.97 -6.29 9.49
CA LEU A 136 -4.10 -7.19 9.45
C LEU A 136 -4.34 -7.72 8.03
N GLN A 137 -4.22 -6.87 7.01
CA GLN A 137 -4.31 -7.26 5.61
C GLN A 137 -3.31 -8.36 5.25
N TYR A 138 -2.04 -8.14 5.57
CA TYR A 138 -0.97 -9.09 5.26
C TYR A 138 -1.09 -10.39 6.05
N SER A 139 -1.57 -10.30 7.30
CA SER A 139 -1.84 -11.48 8.10
C SER A 139 -2.92 -12.33 7.44
N ILE A 140 -4.02 -11.72 6.98
CA ILE A 140 -5.07 -12.43 6.24
C ILE A 140 -4.53 -12.99 4.93
N TRP A 141 -3.69 -12.25 4.19
CA TRP A 141 -3.04 -12.76 2.98
C TRP A 141 -2.20 -14.00 3.25
N LEU A 142 -1.35 -14.00 4.30
CA LEU A 142 -0.60 -15.20 4.70
C LEU A 142 -1.54 -16.35 5.06
N PHE A 143 -2.63 -16.11 5.79
CA PHE A 143 -3.63 -17.14 6.07
C PHE A 143 -4.25 -17.71 4.79
N ILE A 144 -4.55 -16.87 3.80
CA ILE A 144 -5.07 -17.34 2.50
C ILE A 144 -4.05 -18.24 1.80
N ILE A 145 -2.77 -17.88 1.83
CA ILE A 145 -1.69 -18.64 1.20
C ILE A 145 -1.47 -19.98 1.91
N TYR A 146 -1.49 -20.02 3.25
CA TYR A 146 -1.25 -21.25 4.02
C TYR A 146 -2.40 -22.26 3.94
N TYR A 147 -3.65 -21.79 3.93
CA TYR A 147 -4.85 -22.64 3.97
C TYR A 147 -5.54 -22.77 2.61
N GLU A 148 -4.97 -22.20 1.55
CA GLU A 148 -5.55 -22.17 0.19
C GLU A 148 -7.02 -21.72 0.19
N LEU A 149 -7.31 -20.64 0.93
CA LEU A 149 -8.66 -20.15 1.14
C LEU A 149 -9.29 -19.62 -0.16
N PRO A 150 -10.64 -19.63 -0.26
CA PRO A 150 -11.33 -19.15 -1.47
C PRO A 150 -11.11 -17.65 -1.72
N ASP A 151 -11.19 -17.27 -3.00
CA ASP A 151 -10.95 -15.93 -3.55
C ASP A 151 -11.63 -14.78 -2.77
N TYR A 152 -12.80 -15.04 -2.17
CA TYR A 152 -13.58 -14.09 -1.36
C TYR A 152 -12.77 -13.44 -0.22
N TRP A 153 -11.85 -14.18 0.41
CA TRP A 153 -11.07 -13.66 1.56
C TRP A 153 -10.13 -12.51 1.17
N TRP A 154 -9.67 -12.46 -0.08
CA TRP A 154 -8.87 -11.34 -0.59
C TRP A 154 -9.65 -10.02 -0.54
N HIS A 155 -10.94 -10.06 -0.86
CA HIS A 155 -11.81 -8.89 -0.84
C HIS A 155 -12.08 -8.41 0.59
N ILE A 156 -12.31 -9.33 1.53
CA ILE A 156 -12.48 -8.98 2.96
C ILE A 156 -11.22 -8.32 3.50
N ALA A 157 -10.04 -8.90 3.22
CA ALA A 157 -8.77 -8.36 3.70
C ALA A 157 -8.57 -6.91 3.26
N ALA A 158 -8.86 -6.63 1.99
CA ALA A 158 -8.78 -5.29 1.42
C ALA A 158 -9.85 -4.34 1.98
N PHE A 159 -11.08 -4.81 2.20
CA PHE A 159 -12.13 -4.02 2.81
C PHE A 159 -11.78 -3.62 4.25
N LEU A 160 -11.28 -4.57 5.04
CA LEU A 160 -10.94 -4.36 6.44
C LEU A 160 -9.75 -3.41 6.62
N SER A 161 -8.73 -3.51 5.77
CA SER A 161 -7.60 -2.58 5.79
C SER A 161 -8.00 -1.17 5.36
N SER A 162 -8.93 -1.07 4.40
CA SER A 162 -9.48 0.20 3.92
C SER A 162 -10.34 0.90 4.98
N LEU A 163 -11.05 0.13 5.83
CA LEU A 163 -11.77 0.69 6.97
C LEU A 163 -10.83 1.33 8.01
N ALA A 164 -9.61 0.83 8.13
CA ALA A 164 -8.59 1.47 8.96
C ALA A 164 -7.95 2.71 8.28
N GLY A 165 -8.36 3.05 7.05
CA GLY A 165 -7.83 4.12 6.21
C GLY A 165 -6.83 3.64 5.14
N GLY A 166 -6.37 2.40 5.24
CA GLY A 166 -5.40 1.82 4.30
C GLY A 166 -4.10 2.62 4.18
N GLY A 167 -3.34 2.33 3.11
CA GLY A 167 -2.06 2.98 2.88
C GLY A 167 -2.11 4.43 2.39
N ASN A 168 -3.23 4.83 1.80
CA ASN A 168 -3.39 6.18 1.27
C ASN A 168 -3.48 7.21 2.41
N VAL A 169 -4.23 6.89 3.48
CA VAL A 169 -4.35 7.77 4.64
C VAL A 169 -3.03 7.88 5.39
N SER A 170 -2.26 6.79 5.54
CA SER A 170 -0.94 6.88 6.21
C SER A 170 0.00 7.82 5.47
N SER A 171 0.04 7.73 4.14
CA SER A 171 0.84 8.61 3.27
C SER A 171 0.35 10.06 3.34
N PHE A 172 -0.96 10.28 3.36
CA PHE A 172 -1.55 11.60 3.54
C PHE A 172 -1.12 12.25 4.88
N ILE A 173 -1.22 11.51 5.99
CA ILE A 173 -0.82 12.01 7.32
C ILE A 173 0.67 12.34 7.38
N LEU A 174 1.54 11.50 6.79
CA LEU A 174 2.98 11.78 6.74
C LEU A 174 3.29 13.04 5.92
N ASN A 175 2.65 13.21 4.76
CA ASN A 175 2.77 14.42 3.95
C ASN A 175 2.25 15.67 4.67
N LEU A 176 1.19 15.54 5.46
CA LEU A 176 0.66 16.61 6.29
C LEU A 176 1.67 17.02 7.40
N ILE A 177 2.34 16.04 8.03
CA ILE A 177 3.40 16.32 9.02
C ILE A 177 4.60 17.04 8.36
N ILE A 178 5.00 16.64 7.14
CA ILE A 178 6.06 17.35 6.39
C ILE A 178 5.63 18.79 6.09
N THR A 179 4.40 18.95 5.62
CA THR A 179 3.83 20.26 5.25
C THR A 179 3.86 21.21 6.43
N ASP A 180 3.49 20.74 7.63
CA ASP A 180 3.41 21.58 8.82
C ASP A 180 4.76 21.85 9.48
N SER A 181 5.77 21.03 9.21
CA SER A 181 7.13 21.22 9.70
C SER A 181 8.00 22.06 8.77
N THR A 182 7.51 22.42 7.58
CA THR A 182 8.29 23.08 6.52
C THR A 182 7.73 24.46 6.21
N GLU A 183 8.64 25.44 6.07
CA GLU A 183 8.30 26.81 5.72
C GLU A 183 7.73 26.91 4.28
N LYS A 184 6.87 27.90 4.04
CA LYS A 184 6.15 28.02 2.75
C LYS A 184 7.08 28.16 1.55
N SER A 185 8.21 28.86 1.69
CA SER A 185 9.22 29.06 0.65
C SER A 185 9.97 27.78 0.28
N GLU A 186 10.24 26.92 1.26
CA GLU A 186 11.04 25.69 1.08
C GLU A 186 10.18 24.45 0.83
N ARG A 187 8.87 24.54 1.05
CA ARG A 187 7.92 23.41 0.98
C ARG A 187 8.01 22.66 -0.35
N THR A 188 7.95 23.37 -1.47
CA THR A 188 7.99 22.75 -2.81
C THR A 188 9.30 21.99 -3.03
N SER A 189 10.44 22.61 -2.68
CA SER A 189 11.76 21.99 -2.80
C SER A 189 11.89 20.74 -1.93
N LYS A 190 11.37 20.77 -0.69
CA LYS A 190 11.39 19.62 0.20
C LYS A 190 10.51 18.48 -0.31
N PHE A 191 9.32 18.78 -0.83
CA PHE A 191 8.46 17.77 -1.46
C PHE A 191 9.11 17.14 -2.69
N LEU A 192 9.80 17.93 -3.51
CA LEU A 192 10.56 17.42 -4.64
C LEU A 192 11.68 16.47 -4.20
N TYR A 193 12.45 16.87 -3.18
CA TYR A 193 13.53 16.06 -2.62
C TYR A 193 13.02 14.73 -2.04
N ILE A 194 11.99 14.77 -1.18
CA ILE A 194 11.41 13.56 -0.58
C ILE A 194 10.79 12.66 -1.64
N GLY A 195 10.09 13.25 -2.63
CA GLY A 195 9.51 12.51 -3.75
C GLY A 195 10.58 11.80 -4.59
N ALA A 196 11.71 12.46 -4.86
CA ALA A 196 12.84 11.86 -5.57
C ALA A 196 13.44 10.67 -4.79
N ILE A 197 13.62 10.81 -3.47
CA ILE A 197 14.11 9.72 -2.62
C ILE A 197 13.13 8.55 -2.62
N CYS A 198 11.84 8.81 -2.39
CA CYS A 198 10.84 7.73 -2.36
C CYS A 198 10.77 7.01 -3.72
N THR A 199 10.88 7.74 -4.83
CA THR A 199 10.89 7.15 -6.17
C THR A 199 12.13 6.27 -6.37
N ALA A 200 13.31 6.74 -5.99
CA ALA A 200 14.55 5.97 -6.07
C ALA A 200 14.51 4.72 -5.19
N VAL A 201 14.05 4.86 -3.94
CA VAL A 201 13.86 3.74 -3.01
C VAL A 201 12.85 2.73 -3.57
N GLY A 202 11.74 3.20 -4.12
CA GLY A 202 10.71 2.34 -4.72
C GLY A 202 11.23 1.56 -5.94
N ALA A 203 12.04 2.20 -6.79
CA ALA A 203 12.67 1.54 -7.93
C ALA A 203 13.65 0.44 -7.48
N ILE A 204 14.53 0.75 -6.52
CA ILE A 204 15.48 -0.22 -5.96
C ILE A 204 14.73 -1.37 -5.27
N ALA A 205 13.72 -1.05 -4.45
CA ALA A 205 12.92 -2.04 -3.75
C ALA A 205 12.21 -2.98 -4.74
N SER A 206 11.63 -2.45 -5.81
CA SER A 206 10.91 -3.26 -6.81
C SER A 206 11.85 -4.25 -7.54
N LEU A 207 13.09 -3.83 -7.84
CA LEU A 207 14.10 -4.73 -8.40
C LEU A 207 14.51 -5.82 -7.41
N LEU A 208 14.77 -5.44 -6.15
CA LEU A 208 15.14 -6.39 -5.09
C LEU A 208 14.03 -7.39 -4.81
N VAL A 209 12.76 -6.97 -4.84
CA VAL A 209 11.61 -7.86 -4.69
C VAL A 209 11.60 -8.94 -5.77
N GLY A 210 11.89 -8.58 -7.03
CA GLY A 210 11.98 -9.55 -8.13
C GLY A 210 13.03 -10.65 -7.86
N PHE A 211 14.26 -10.25 -7.51
CA PHE A 211 15.32 -11.20 -7.15
C PHE A 211 14.98 -12.04 -5.90
N TRP A 212 14.31 -11.44 -4.92
CA TRP A 212 13.92 -12.12 -3.70
C TRP A 212 12.89 -13.23 -3.97
N ILE A 213 11.91 -12.94 -4.83
CA ILE A 213 10.90 -13.91 -5.25
C ILE A 213 11.54 -15.09 -5.97
N GLU A 214 12.54 -14.86 -6.83
CA GLU A 214 13.25 -15.94 -7.54
C GLU A 214 14.03 -16.85 -6.58
N TYR A 215 14.69 -16.27 -5.56
CA TYR A 215 15.56 -17.05 -4.66
C TYR A 215 14.82 -17.75 -3.51
N ARG A 216 13.82 -17.10 -2.89
CA ARG A 216 13.11 -17.62 -1.69
C ARG A 216 11.61 -17.84 -1.88
N GLY A 217 11.06 -17.44 -3.02
CA GLY A 217 9.63 -17.50 -3.27
C GLY A 217 8.83 -16.39 -2.59
N PHE A 218 7.52 -16.44 -2.80
CA PHE A 218 6.58 -15.40 -2.36
C PHE A 218 6.27 -15.43 -0.85
N LEU A 219 6.29 -16.61 -0.23
CA LEU A 219 5.87 -16.77 1.17
C LEU A 219 6.83 -16.02 2.12
N ASP A 220 8.14 -16.19 1.93
CA ASP A 220 9.18 -15.47 2.69
C ASP A 220 9.07 -13.94 2.50
N LEU A 221 8.68 -13.49 1.31
CA LEU A 221 8.48 -12.08 1.02
C LEU A 221 7.36 -11.47 1.87
N TYR A 222 6.24 -12.17 2.05
CA TYR A 222 5.13 -11.66 2.86
C TYR A 222 5.44 -11.60 4.36
N TRP A 223 6.25 -12.54 4.87
CA TRP A 223 6.77 -12.45 6.24
C TRP A 223 7.69 -11.25 6.44
N THR A 224 8.61 -11.00 5.51
CA THR A 224 9.49 -9.83 5.60
C THR A 224 8.71 -8.53 5.53
N ALA A 225 7.66 -8.45 4.69
CA ALA A 225 6.79 -7.28 4.62
C ALA A 225 6.04 -7.03 5.94
N LEU A 226 5.52 -8.08 6.60
CA LEU A 226 4.93 -7.96 7.93
C LEU A 226 5.94 -7.46 8.96
N PHE A 227 7.16 -8.00 8.94
CA PHE A 227 8.21 -7.57 9.86
C PHE A 227 8.57 -6.09 9.67
N ILE A 228 8.72 -5.63 8.43
CA ILE A 228 8.98 -4.22 8.10
C ILE A 228 7.85 -3.32 8.60
N GLN A 229 6.60 -3.73 8.41
CA GLN A 229 5.44 -2.96 8.86
C GLN A 229 5.35 -2.89 10.39
N LEU A 230 5.59 -4.00 11.10
CA LEU A 230 5.65 -4.04 12.56
C LEU A 230 6.80 -3.19 13.11
N LEU A 231 7.98 -3.26 12.50
CA LEU A 231 9.12 -2.41 12.84
C LEU A 231 8.76 -0.92 12.68
N THR A 232 8.05 -0.58 11.61
CA THR A 232 7.59 0.81 11.37
C THR A 232 6.63 1.27 12.46
N ILE A 233 5.69 0.41 12.89
CA ILE A 233 4.78 0.71 14.01
C ILE A 233 5.56 0.95 15.29
N ILE A 234 6.57 0.13 15.60
CA ILE A 234 7.41 0.29 16.79
C ILE A 234 8.16 1.62 16.74
N ILE A 235 8.73 1.98 15.59
CA ILE A 235 9.41 3.27 15.37
C ILE A 235 8.43 4.43 15.60
N VAL A 236 7.25 4.40 15.00
CA VAL A 236 6.23 5.43 15.19
C VAL A 236 5.80 5.53 16.65
N TYR A 237 5.58 4.38 17.31
CA TYR A 237 5.14 4.34 18.69
C TYR A 237 6.17 4.94 19.65
N HIS A 238 7.46 4.61 19.48
CA HIS A 238 8.52 5.09 20.39
C HIS A 238 8.91 6.55 20.12
N TYR A 239 9.04 6.94 18.85
CA TYR A 239 9.67 8.21 18.50
C TYR A 239 8.68 9.36 18.25
N MET A 240 7.44 9.08 17.82
CA MET A 240 6.46 10.16 17.69
C MET A 240 5.84 10.49 19.05
N LYS A 241 5.85 11.77 19.42
CA LYS A 241 5.14 12.24 20.61
C LYS A 241 3.63 12.19 20.36
N PRO A 242 2.81 11.75 21.34
CA PRO A 242 1.37 11.90 21.24
C PRO A 242 1.04 13.39 21.19
N GLN A 243 0.37 13.84 20.13
CA GLN A 243 -0.24 15.16 20.10
C GLN A 243 -1.39 15.14 21.10
N LEU A 244 -1.32 16.02 22.12
CA LEU A 244 -2.38 16.13 23.13
C LEU A 244 -3.72 16.42 22.44
N LEU A 245 -4.75 15.66 22.82
CA LEU A 245 -6.15 15.92 22.55
C LEU A 245 -6.48 17.32 23.07
N LEU A 246 -6.45 18.35 22.23
CA LEU A 246 -7.07 19.60 22.61
C LEU A 246 -8.59 19.34 22.70
N PRO A 247 -9.25 19.70 23.81
CA PRO A 247 -10.69 19.56 23.91
C PRO A 247 -11.31 20.35 22.76
N VAL A 248 -12.24 19.70 22.06
CA VAL A 248 -13.03 20.27 20.98
C VAL A 248 -13.58 21.60 21.48
N VAL A 249 -13.09 22.72 20.93
CA VAL A 249 -13.82 23.98 21.05
C VAL A 249 -15.11 23.75 20.28
N SER A 250 -16.20 23.52 21.03
CA SER A 250 -17.55 23.53 20.49
C SER A 250 -17.76 24.90 19.86
N ILE A 251 -17.72 24.95 18.52
CA ILE A 251 -18.25 26.11 17.80
C ILE A 251 -19.76 26.06 18.03
N ASN A 252 -20.21 26.71 19.12
CA ASN A 252 -21.61 27.03 19.28
C ASN A 252 -21.98 27.92 18.10
N SER A 253 -22.85 27.42 17.23
CA SER A 253 -23.36 28.08 16.03
C SER A 253 -24.30 29.27 16.33
N HIS A 254 -24.11 29.96 17.47
CA HIS A 254 -25.02 31.01 17.92
C HIS A 254 -24.50 32.45 17.82
N ASP A 255 -23.27 32.70 17.36
CA ASP A 255 -22.71 34.07 17.31
C ASP A 255 -22.54 34.66 15.90
N TYR A 256 -23.08 34.03 14.85
CA TYR A 256 -22.96 34.54 13.47
C TYR A 256 -24.01 35.59 13.07
N SER A 257 -24.81 36.11 14.00
CA SER A 257 -25.89 37.05 13.67
C SER A 257 -25.78 38.43 14.30
N HIS A 258 -24.61 38.89 14.79
CA HIS A 258 -24.54 40.27 15.31
C HIS A 258 -23.13 40.91 15.39
N ASN A 259 -22.33 40.94 14.30
CA ASN A 259 -21.33 42.02 14.19
C ASN A 259 -20.74 42.32 12.80
N THR A 260 -21.56 42.37 11.75
CA THR A 260 -21.10 42.74 10.40
C THR A 260 -20.97 44.26 10.14
N ASN A 261 -20.90 45.13 11.15
CA ASN A 261 -20.95 46.58 10.89
C ASN A 261 -20.02 47.52 11.71
N SER A 262 -18.94 47.07 12.35
CA SER A 262 -18.19 48.02 13.22
C SER A 262 -16.66 47.90 13.33
N SER A 263 -15.92 47.17 12.49
CA SER A 263 -14.43 47.17 12.64
C SER A 263 -13.64 46.95 11.34
N ILE A 264 -14.08 47.56 10.23
CA ILE A 264 -13.23 47.74 9.02
C ILE A 264 -12.21 48.88 9.21
N THR A 265 -12.18 49.53 10.38
CA THR A 265 -11.33 50.71 10.61
C THR A 265 -10.49 50.54 11.88
N LYS A 266 -9.41 49.74 11.83
CA LYS A 266 -8.21 49.94 12.67
C LYS A 266 -7.05 49.00 12.28
N MET A 267 -6.05 49.63 11.67
CA MET A 267 -4.59 49.36 11.74
C MET A 267 -4.08 48.04 11.11
N CYS A 268 -3.20 48.00 10.10
CA CYS A 268 -2.18 48.96 9.64
C CYS A 268 -1.44 49.66 10.78
N ILE A 269 -0.51 48.94 11.40
CA ILE A 269 0.91 49.30 11.68
C ILE A 269 1.61 48.01 12.10
#